data_AF-A0A3R9P4J6-F1
#
_entry.id   AF-A0A3R9P4J6-F1
#
_cell.length_a   1.000
_cell.length_b   1.000
_cell.length_c   1.000
_cell.angle_alpha   90.00
_cell.angle_beta   90.00
_cell.angle_gamma   90.00
#
_symmetry.space_group_name_H-M   'P 1'
#
loop_
_entity.id
_entity.type
_entity.pdbx_description
1 polymer ?
#
loop_
_entity_poly.entity_id
_entity_poly.type
_entity_poly.pdbx_seq_one_letter_code
_entity_poly.pdbx_strand_id
1 'polypeptide(L)'
;MTMRFHPDHLPETKHLFFTGKGGVGKTSIAAASAVTLADNGKQVLLVSTDPASNLQDVFDTELSNEQTAIPSIHGLHALNINPEEAAAAYREKVVGPYRGKLPDAAIRSMEEQLSGACTVEIAAFDEFTTLLRDTKSNQAFDYIVFDTAPTGHTLRLLQLPTAWSDFLETSTHGASCLGPMSGLKDKEELYNQTTATLADEEQTSLFLVTRPEDTSMYEANRASAELHDLGIKNQYLVINGIHPLDSSEDSVAAEFIHNQKQALHELPNALHSLPQYQVPLFAENMEGENGLRAFFQNESVQEKTAASAPPPDLPGTEAIVEEVIKNDTRLIMTMGKGGVGKTTTAASLALELAGKGHSVHLTTTDPANHLSLALTGQSIPASMTISQLDPKAETKAYKQSVLARVSADLDEDSLAYIKEDLDSPCTEEIAVFHAFAKTAARAKEEFVVLDTAPTGHTLLLLDAAESYHQEVLRSTGDLPEEVKELLPRLRHSKETAVIVVSLPEATPVLEANRLEHDLNRAGIEPSWWLINHSFLATATTDPVLAGRAAHEADWIDEVTKHHPGRTSLVSYHSTNSV
;
A
#
# COMPACT_ATOMS: atom_id res chain seq x y z
N MET A 1 7.98 23.62 -18.65
CA MET A 1 6.59 23.84 -19.11
C MET A 1 5.85 22.55 -18.85
N THR A 2 4.84 22.58 -18.00
CA THR A 2 4.03 21.40 -17.70
C THR A 2 3.11 21.13 -18.87
N MET A 3 3.14 19.92 -19.41
CA MET A 3 2.31 19.54 -20.56
C MET A 3 1.06 18.81 -20.07
N ARG A 4 -0.03 18.84 -20.84
CA ARG A 4 -1.15 17.93 -20.59
C ARG A 4 -0.67 16.50 -20.86
N PHE A 5 -1.05 15.54 -20.01
CA PHE A 5 -0.76 14.13 -20.30
C PHE A 5 -1.54 13.73 -21.56
N HIS A 6 -0.84 13.31 -22.61
CA HIS A 6 -1.45 12.82 -23.84
C HIS A 6 -0.61 11.68 -24.44
N PRO A 7 -1.23 10.60 -24.95
CA PRO A 7 -0.51 9.45 -25.50
C PRO A 7 0.44 9.78 -26.66
N ASP A 8 0.11 10.79 -27.47
CA ASP A 8 0.99 11.27 -28.55
C ASP A 8 2.31 11.88 -28.03
N HIS A 9 2.39 12.18 -26.73
CA HIS A 9 3.57 12.71 -26.07
C HIS A 9 4.28 11.63 -25.23
N LEU A 10 3.85 10.37 -25.31
CA LEU A 10 4.53 9.27 -24.67
C LEU A 10 5.86 8.99 -25.38
N PRO A 11 6.91 8.60 -24.65
CA PRO A 11 8.14 8.11 -25.23
C PRO A 11 7.87 6.84 -26.05
N GLU A 12 8.61 6.67 -27.15
CA GLU A 12 8.54 5.48 -28.01
C GLU A 12 9.34 4.31 -27.41
N THR A 13 9.07 3.97 -26.14
CA THR A 13 9.65 2.81 -25.46
C THR A 13 8.67 1.64 -25.48
N LYS A 14 9.22 0.43 -25.40
CA LYS A 14 8.43 -0.81 -25.46
C LYS A 14 7.54 -0.99 -24.24
N HIS A 15 8.11 -0.75 -23.06
CA HIS A 15 7.49 -1.02 -21.79
C HIS A 15 7.16 0.29 -21.07
N LEU A 16 5.87 0.51 -20.82
CA LEU A 16 5.36 1.70 -20.13
C LEU A 16 4.86 1.29 -18.75
N PHE A 17 5.53 1.77 -17.70
CA PHE A 17 5.20 1.44 -16.32
C PHE A 17 4.45 2.58 -15.65
N PHE A 18 3.29 2.32 -15.09
CA PHE A 18 2.56 3.28 -14.27
C PHE A 18 2.66 2.85 -12.81
N THR A 19 3.37 3.64 -12.01
CA THR A 19 3.54 3.39 -10.57
C THR A 19 3.19 4.62 -9.76
N GLY A 20 2.77 4.40 -8.52
CA GLY A 20 2.33 5.46 -7.63
C GLY A 20 1.71 4.86 -6.38
N LYS A 21 1.27 5.73 -5.48
CA LYS A 21 0.52 5.34 -4.28
C LYS A 21 -0.85 4.71 -4.65
N GLY A 22 -1.50 3.99 -3.73
CA GLY A 22 -2.87 3.50 -3.94
C GLY A 22 -3.86 4.65 -4.20
N GLY A 23 -4.82 4.46 -5.11
CA GLY A 23 -5.87 5.46 -5.39
C GLY A 23 -5.47 6.69 -6.23
N VAL A 24 -4.20 6.86 -6.59
CA VAL A 24 -3.76 8.05 -7.38
C VAL A 24 -4.21 8.03 -8.86
N GLY A 25 -4.81 6.94 -9.34
CA GLY A 25 -5.33 6.81 -10.71
C GLY A 25 -4.43 6.08 -11.71
N LYS A 26 -3.50 5.24 -11.23
CA LYS A 26 -2.57 4.42 -12.06
C LYS A 26 -3.32 3.62 -13.12
N THR A 27 -4.28 2.81 -12.69
CA THR A 27 -5.09 1.93 -13.54
C THR A 27 -5.87 2.72 -14.59
N SER A 28 -6.52 3.82 -14.21
CA SER A 28 -7.25 4.67 -15.15
C SER A 28 -6.34 5.29 -16.20
N ILE A 29 -5.18 5.81 -15.80
CA ILE A 29 -4.21 6.42 -16.71
C ILE A 29 -3.60 5.35 -17.63
N ALA A 30 -3.20 4.20 -17.09
CA ALA A 30 -2.66 3.08 -17.85
C ALA A 30 -3.68 2.54 -18.87
N ALA A 31 -4.92 2.33 -18.46
CA ALA A 31 -6.01 1.88 -19.32
C ALA A 31 -6.31 2.93 -20.41
N ALA A 32 -6.44 4.22 -20.06
CA ALA A 32 -6.69 5.27 -21.04
C ALA A 32 -5.54 5.38 -22.06
N SER A 33 -4.29 5.27 -21.61
CA SER A 33 -3.12 5.24 -22.49
C SER A 33 -3.16 4.03 -23.42
N ALA A 34 -3.47 2.84 -22.90
CA ALA A 34 -3.55 1.62 -23.70
C ALA A 34 -4.66 1.68 -24.77
N VAL A 35 -5.85 2.17 -24.40
CA VAL A 35 -6.97 2.37 -25.33
C VAL A 35 -6.59 3.35 -26.44
N THR A 36 -5.98 4.48 -26.09
CA THR A 36 -5.62 5.50 -27.08
C THR A 36 -4.52 5.01 -28.03
N LEU A 37 -3.52 4.28 -27.53
CA LEU A 37 -2.49 3.66 -28.36
C LEU A 37 -3.12 2.65 -29.34
N ALA A 38 -4.07 1.83 -28.88
CA ALA A 38 -4.78 0.87 -29.73
C ALA A 38 -5.68 1.56 -30.77
N ASP A 39 -6.41 2.61 -30.38
CA ASP A 39 -7.22 3.43 -31.29
C ASP A 39 -6.34 4.14 -32.35
N ASN A 40 -5.07 4.43 -32.02
CA ASN A 40 -4.04 4.92 -32.95
C ASN A 40 -3.40 3.81 -33.82
N GLY A 41 -3.95 2.60 -33.79
CA GLY A 41 -3.56 1.47 -34.64
C GLY A 41 -2.39 0.64 -34.12
N LYS A 42 -1.95 0.84 -32.87
CA LYS A 42 -0.88 0.04 -32.26
C LYS A 42 -1.41 -1.28 -31.70
N GLN A 43 -0.56 -2.30 -31.67
CA GLN A 43 -0.82 -3.51 -30.90
C GLN A 43 -0.38 -3.28 -29.44
N VAL A 44 -1.28 -3.42 -28.49
CA VAL A 44 -1.03 -3.08 -27.09
C VAL A 44 -1.40 -4.25 -26.19
N LEU A 45 -0.51 -4.57 -25.25
CA LEU A 45 -0.80 -5.46 -24.13
C LEU A 45 -0.86 -4.66 -22.83
N LEU A 46 -2.01 -4.65 -22.18
CA LEU A 46 -2.20 -4.06 -20.86
C LEU A 46 -2.09 -5.15 -19.79
N VAL A 47 -1.15 -4.98 -18.85
CA VAL A 47 -0.87 -5.93 -17.79
C VAL A 47 -1.17 -5.25 -16.47
N SER A 48 -2.10 -5.78 -15.67
CA SER A 48 -2.22 -5.37 -14.27
C SER A 48 -1.47 -6.33 -13.37
N THR A 49 -0.69 -5.77 -12.45
CA THR A 49 -0.04 -6.51 -11.36
C THR A 49 -0.57 -6.06 -10.00
N ASP A 50 -1.53 -5.14 -9.97
CA ASP A 50 -2.21 -4.76 -8.75
C ASP A 50 -3.19 -5.88 -8.38
N PRO A 51 -3.02 -6.56 -7.22
CA PRO A 51 -3.99 -7.55 -6.83
C PRO A 51 -5.39 -6.94 -6.76
N ALA A 52 -5.53 -5.64 -6.43
CA ALA A 52 -6.80 -4.91 -6.29
C ALA A 52 -7.26 -4.26 -7.60
N SER A 53 -6.71 -4.71 -8.72
CA SER A 53 -7.07 -4.23 -10.04
C SER A 53 -8.57 -4.32 -10.29
N ASN A 54 -9.12 -3.23 -10.80
CA ASN A 54 -10.49 -3.14 -11.32
C ASN A 54 -10.49 -3.14 -12.86
N LEU A 55 -9.41 -3.57 -13.53
CA LEU A 55 -9.37 -3.60 -14.99
C LEU A 55 -10.52 -4.41 -15.62
N GLN A 56 -10.91 -5.49 -14.96
CA GLN A 56 -12.04 -6.32 -15.38
C GLN A 56 -13.36 -5.52 -15.40
N ASP A 57 -13.57 -4.63 -14.42
CA ASP A 57 -14.74 -3.77 -14.33
C ASP A 57 -14.64 -2.62 -15.35
N VAL A 58 -13.44 -2.09 -15.56
CA VAL A 58 -13.16 -1.04 -16.54
C VAL A 58 -13.46 -1.48 -17.97
N PHE A 59 -13.18 -2.75 -18.32
CA PHE A 59 -13.42 -3.31 -19.66
C PHE A 59 -14.64 -4.22 -19.77
N ASP A 60 -15.41 -4.41 -18.68
CA ASP A 60 -16.52 -5.37 -18.61
C ASP A 60 -16.14 -6.76 -19.19
N THR A 61 -14.93 -7.22 -18.84
CA THR A 61 -14.32 -8.44 -19.38
C THR A 61 -13.61 -9.18 -18.24
N GLU A 62 -13.92 -10.47 -18.07
CA GLU A 62 -13.19 -11.32 -17.11
C GLU A 62 -11.74 -11.46 -17.56
N LEU A 63 -10.80 -11.05 -16.69
CA LEU A 63 -9.37 -11.15 -16.93
C LEU A 63 -8.76 -12.21 -16.02
N SER A 64 -7.78 -12.94 -16.54
CA SER A 64 -6.98 -13.92 -15.79
C SER A 64 -5.49 -13.72 -16.10
N ASN A 65 -4.65 -14.63 -15.62
CA ASN A 65 -3.23 -14.66 -15.96
C ASN A 65 -2.96 -14.96 -17.45
N GLU A 66 -4.00 -15.24 -18.25
CA GLU A 66 -3.91 -15.46 -19.70
C GLU A 66 -4.25 -14.20 -20.50
N GLN A 67 -3.51 -13.98 -21.60
CA GLN A 67 -3.73 -12.88 -22.52
C GLN A 67 -5.12 -12.97 -23.18
N THR A 68 -5.95 -11.96 -22.94
CA THR A 68 -7.33 -11.90 -23.42
C THR A 68 -7.52 -10.68 -24.31
N ALA A 69 -8.05 -10.87 -25.52
CA ALA A 69 -8.36 -9.76 -26.41
C ALA A 69 -9.56 -8.97 -25.87
N ILE A 70 -9.46 -7.64 -25.82
CA ILE A 70 -10.58 -6.79 -25.43
C ILE A 70 -11.53 -6.67 -26.63
N PRO A 71 -12.76 -7.24 -26.59
CA PRO A 71 -13.57 -7.45 -27.80
C PRO A 71 -13.93 -6.17 -28.57
N SER A 72 -14.01 -5.06 -27.86
CA SER A 72 -14.49 -3.76 -28.34
C SER A 72 -13.38 -2.79 -28.77
N ILE A 73 -12.11 -3.12 -28.51
CA ILE A 73 -10.96 -2.28 -28.83
C ILE A 73 -9.96 -3.11 -29.64
N HIS A 74 -9.95 -2.87 -30.95
CA HIS A 74 -9.09 -3.60 -31.86
C HIS A 74 -7.60 -3.33 -31.56
N GLY A 75 -6.81 -4.40 -31.40
CA GLY A 75 -5.38 -4.30 -31.12
C GLY A 75 -5.03 -4.21 -29.64
N LEU A 76 -6.02 -4.18 -28.73
CA LEU A 76 -5.80 -4.23 -27.28
C LEU A 76 -6.02 -5.64 -26.74
N HIS A 77 -5.02 -6.13 -26.02
CA HIS A 77 -5.12 -7.31 -25.16
C HIS A 77 -4.88 -6.89 -23.72
N ALA A 78 -5.51 -7.60 -22.79
CA ALA A 78 -5.29 -7.40 -21.37
C ALA A 78 -5.03 -8.74 -20.66
N LEU A 79 -4.28 -8.68 -19.57
CA LEU A 79 -4.15 -9.77 -18.62
C LEU A 79 -4.05 -9.20 -17.20
N ASN A 80 -4.48 -9.97 -16.22
CA ASN A 80 -4.40 -9.62 -14.82
C ASN A 80 -3.56 -10.67 -14.09
N ILE A 81 -2.39 -10.28 -13.56
CA ILE A 81 -1.58 -11.15 -12.73
C ILE A 81 -2.21 -11.18 -11.34
N ASN A 82 -2.84 -12.29 -10.98
CA ASN A 82 -3.35 -12.49 -9.64
C ASN A 82 -2.24 -13.10 -8.75
N PRO A 83 -1.70 -12.34 -7.77
CA PRO A 83 -0.62 -12.82 -6.90
C PRO A 83 -0.98 -14.07 -6.10
N GLU A 84 -2.24 -14.19 -5.68
CA GLU A 84 -2.70 -15.35 -4.89
C GLU A 84 -2.78 -16.62 -5.74
N GLU A 85 -3.24 -16.50 -6.99
CA GLU A 85 -3.22 -17.60 -7.95
C GLU A 85 -1.79 -18.01 -8.30
N ALA A 86 -0.91 -17.03 -8.52
CA ALA A 86 0.51 -17.28 -8.77
C ALA A 86 1.17 -18.01 -7.58
N ALA A 87 0.88 -17.55 -6.36
CA ALA A 87 1.36 -18.19 -5.13
C ALA A 87 0.82 -19.60 -4.96
N ALA A 88 -0.47 -19.81 -5.25
CA ALA A 88 -1.11 -21.12 -5.17
C ALA A 88 -0.50 -22.09 -6.20
N ALA A 89 -0.25 -21.63 -7.43
CA ALA A 89 0.41 -22.40 -8.47
C ALA A 89 1.86 -22.75 -8.08
N TYR A 90 2.60 -21.78 -7.53
CA TYR A 90 3.95 -21.99 -7.02
C TYR A 90 3.98 -23.02 -5.88
N ARG A 91 3.09 -22.86 -4.88
CA ARG A 91 2.95 -23.81 -3.77
C ARG A 91 2.61 -25.22 -4.26
N GLU A 92 1.68 -25.35 -5.21
CA GLU A 92 1.33 -26.65 -5.77
C GLU A 92 2.52 -27.29 -6.51
N LYS A 93 3.30 -26.50 -7.25
CA LYS A 93 4.51 -26.96 -7.94
C LYS A 93 5.56 -27.50 -6.96
N VAL A 94 5.70 -26.89 -5.78
CA VAL A 94 6.68 -27.28 -4.76
C VAL A 94 6.16 -28.45 -3.90
N VAL A 95 4.91 -28.41 -3.45
CA VAL A 95 4.33 -29.37 -2.49
C VAL A 95 3.75 -30.61 -3.19
N GLY A 96 3.13 -30.43 -4.36
CA GLY A 96 2.44 -31.49 -5.12
C GLY A 96 3.27 -32.77 -5.30
N PRO A 97 4.57 -32.72 -5.63
CA PRO A 97 5.43 -33.90 -5.77
C PRO A 97 5.58 -34.76 -4.50
N TYR A 98 5.30 -34.19 -3.33
CA TYR A 98 5.43 -34.83 -2.01
C TYR A 98 4.10 -35.35 -1.45
N ARG A 99 2.96 -34.89 -1.98
CA ARG A 99 1.63 -35.39 -1.57
C ARG A 99 1.54 -36.90 -1.79
N GLY A 100 1.09 -37.61 -0.76
CA GLY A 100 1.05 -39.09 -0.75
C GLY A 100 2.40 -39.77 -0.53
N LYS A 101 3.51 -39.03 -0.38
CA LYS A 101 4.83 -39.57 -0.02
C LYS A 101 5.29 -39.16 1.38
N LEU A 102 4.90 -37.98 1.84
CA LEU A 102 5.16 -37.50 3.20
C LEU A 102 3.88 -37.57 4.06
N PRO A 103 4.00 -37.59 5.40
CA PRO A 103 2.86 -37.49 6.30
C PRO A 103 2.07 -36.19 6.08
N ASP A 104 0.74 -36.24 6.22
CA ASP A 104 -0.14 -35.08 6.00
C ASP A 104 0.24 -33.86 6.86
N ALA A 105 0.74 -34.09 8.08
CA ALA A 105 1.21 -33.01 8.95
C ALA A 105 2.44 -32.28 8.38
N ALA A 106 3.34 -32.98 7.68
CA ALA A 106 4.49 -32.38 7.02
C ALA A 106 4.05 -31.59 5.77
N ILE A 107 3.08 -32.13 5.01
CA ILE A 107 2.50 -31.43 3.86
C ILE A 107 1.83 -30.11 4.29
N ARG A 108 1.00 -30.14 5.35
CA ARG A 108 0.37 -28.92 5.88
C ARG A 108 1.39 -27.89 6.33
N SER A 109 2.43 -28.32 7.04
CA SER A 109 3.51 -27.43 7.47
C SER A 109 4.23 -26.79 6.28
N MET A 110 4.48 -27.54 5.20
CA MET A 110 5.08 -26.99 3.97
C MET A 110 4.13 -26.01 3.27
N GLU A 111 2.83 -26.32 3.19
CA GLU A 111 1.82 -25.45 2.60
C GLU A 111 1.70 -24.13 3.37
N GLU A 112 1.72 -24.18 4.70
CA GLU A 112 1.72 -23.00 5.57
C GLU A 112 2.97 -22.14 5.36
N GLN A 113 4.16 -22.74 5.32
CA GLN A 113 5.42 -22.02 5.04
C GLN A 113 5.45 -21.30 3.69
N LEU A 114 4.70 -21.81 2.70
CA LEU A 114 4.59 -21.25 1.35
C LEU A 114 3.33 -20.41 1.13
N SER A 115 2.57 -20.11 2.19
CA SER A 115 1.35 -19.28 2.11
C SER A 115 1.52 -17.90 2.74
N GLY A 116 2.71 -17.60 3.28
CA GLY A 116 3.03 -16.28 3.79
C GLY A 116 3.17 -15.23 2.68
N ALA A 117 2.99 -13.96 3.04
CA ALA A 117 3.04 -12.84 2.10
C ALA A 117 4.37 -12.74 1.31
N CYS A 118 5.51 -13.19 1.85
CA CYS A 118 6.77 -13.29 1.09
C CYS A 118 6.67 -14.24 -0.13
N THR A 119 5.91 -15.34 -0.02
CA THR A 119 5.75 -16.28 -1.15
C THR A 119 4.84 -15.68 -2.23
N VAL A 120 3.79 -14.97 -1.81
CA VAL A 120 2.89 -14.25 -2.73
C VAL A 120 3.67 -13.19 -3.52
N GLU A 121 4.53 -12.43 -2.83
CA GLU A 121 5.40 -11.43 -3.43
C GLU A 121 6.35 -12.03 -4.47
N ILE A 122 7.07 -13.10 -4.12
CA ILE A 122 8.00 -13.76 -5.05
C ILE A 122 7.27 -14.36 -6.26
N ALA A 123 6.10 -14.96 -6.05
CA ALA A 123 5.33 -15.57 -7.14
C ALA A 123 4.81 -14.52 -8.13
N ALA A 124 4.28 -13.39 -7.62
CA ALA A 124 3.86 -12.28 -8.48
C ALA A 124 5.03 -11.70 -9.29
N PHE A 125 6.20 -11.58 -8.66
CA PHE A 125 7.41 -11.11 -9.35
C PHE A 125 7.89 -12.07 -10.43
N ASP A 126 7.77 -13.38 -10.21
CA ASP A 126 8.12 -14.40 -11.21
C ASP A 126 7.26 -14.32 -12.47
N GLU A 127 5.95 -14.13 -12.31
CA GLU A 127 5.02 -13.92 -13.42
C GLU A 127 5.34 -12.62 -14.17
N PHE A 128 5.60 -11.55 -13.43
CA PHE A 128 6.02 -10.27 -13.99
C PHE A 128 7.31 -10.39 -14.83
N THR A 129 8.34 -11.03 -14.28
CA THR A 129 9.60 -11.28 -14.96
C THR A 129 9.43 -12.16 -16.19
N THR A 130 8.54 -13.15 -16.14
CA THR A 130 8.22 -14.01 -17.28
C THR A 130 7.58 -13.21 -18.41
N LEU A 131 6.63 -12.32 -18.11
CA LEU A 131 5.96 -11.47 -19.10
C LEU A 131 6.89 -10.45 -19.74
N LEU A 132 7.71 -9.76 -18.94
CA LEU A 132 8.69 -8.81 -19.47
C LEU A 132 9.64 -9.45 -20.49
N ARG A 133 9.92 -10.75 -20.31
CA ARG A 133 10.85 -11.50 -21.13
C ARG A 133 10.21 -12.32 -22.22
N ASP A 134 8.89 -12.43 -22.27
CA ASP A 134 8.22 -13.24 -23.26
C ASP A 134 8.46 -12.65 -24.66
N THR A 135 9.44 -13.22 -25.35
CA THR A 135 9.83 -12.83 -26.70
C THR A 135 8.68 -12.87 -27.70
N LYS A 136 7.66 -13.72 -27.47
CA LYS A 136 6.48 -13.74 -28.33
C LYS A 136 5.63 -12.50 -28.11
N SER A 137 5.34 -12.16 -26.85
CA SER A 137 4.65 -10.92 -26.48
C SER A 137 5.42 -9.69 -26.96
N ASN A 138 6.74 -9.65 -26.76
CA ASN A 138 7.59 -8.54 -27.20
C ASN A 138 7.65 -8.38 -28.73
N GLN A 139 7.39 -9.42 -29.51
CA GLN A 139 7.31 -9.35 -30.98
C GLN A 139 5.88 -9.09 -31.48
N ALA A 140 4.86 -9.48 -30.73
CA ALA A 140 3.45 -9.38 -31.14
C ALA A 140 2.84 -8.00 -30.88
N PHE A 141 3.26 -7.33 -29.82
CA PHE A 141 2.74 -6.02 -29.42
C PHE A 141 3.73 -4.91 -29.78
N ASP A 142 3.25 -3.71 -30.07
CA ASP A 142 4.08 -2.50 -30.18
C ASP A 142 4.44 -1.98 -28.78
N TYR A 143 3.47 -1.97 -27.86
CA TYR A 143 3.60 -1.48 -26.49
C TYR A 143 3.11 -2.52 -25.47
N ILE A 144 3.81 -2.61 -24.34
CA ILE A 144 3.35 -3.33 -23.15
C ILE A 144 3.20 -2.33 -22.01
N VAL A 145 1.97 -2.12 -21.56
CA VAL A 145 1.60 -1.17 -20.52
C VAL A 145 1.39 -1.92 -19.22
N PHE A 146 2.14 -1.56 -18.17
CA PHE A 146 2.05 -2.15 -16.85
C PHE A 146 1.33 -1.21 -15.88
N ASP A 147 0.16 -1.61 -15.42
CA ASP A 147 -0.52 -1.05 -14.25
C ASP A 147 0.01 -1.74 -12.99
N THR A 148 0.94 -1.08 -12.29
CA THR A 148 1.67 -1.71 -11.19
C THR A 148 0.95 -1.58 -9.84
N ALA A 149 1.23 -2.52 -8.94
CA ALA A 149 0.93 -2.38 -7.52
C ALA A 149 1.57 -1.10 -6.92
N PRO A 150 1.14 -0.65 -5.71
CA PRO A 150 1.65 0.56 -5.08
C PRO A 150 3.20 0.61 -5.00
N THR A 151 3.77 1.82 -5.16
CA THR A 151 5.23 2.08 -5.24
C THR A 151 6.09 1.27 -4.28
N GLY A 152 5.78 1.28 -2.98
CA GLY A 152 6.58 0.56 -1.99
C GLY A 152 6.62 -0.95 -2.17
N HIS A 153 5.53 -1.56 -2.66
CA HIS A 153 5.49 -2.99 -2.95
C HIS A 153 6.32 -3.31 -4.19
N THR A 154 6.12 -2.56 -5.28
CA THR A 154 6.88 -2.73 -6.53
C THR A 154 8.39 -2.55 -6.32
N LEU A 155 8.80 -1.56 -5.51
CA LEU A 155 10.21 -1.33 -5.17
C LEU A 155 10.80 -2.45 -4.32
N ARG A 156 10.05 -2.94 -3.31
CA ARG A 156 10.46 -4.10 -2.50
C ARG A 156 10.70 -5.31 -3.39
N LEU A 157 9.77 -5.62 -4.30
CA LEU A 157 9.91 -6.73 -5.25
C LEU A 157 11.17 -6.62 -6.12
N LEU A 158 11.52 -5.41 -6.57
CA LEU A 158 12.73 -5.16 -7.36
C LEU A 158 14.03 -5.25 -6.55
N GLN A 159 13.98 -4.97 -5.24
CA GLN A 159 15.14 -5.05 -4.34
C GLN A 159 15.38 -6.47 -3.80
N LEU A 160 14.34 -7.32 -3.77
CA LEU A 160 14.44 -8.68 -3.23
C LEU A 160 15.60 -9.47 -3.88
N PRO A 161 15.74 -9.57 -5.22
CA PRO A 161 16.83 -10.33 -5.83
C PRO A 161 18.22 -9.91 -5.33
N THR A 162 18.49 -8.60 -5.27
CA THR A 162 19.79 -8.07 -4.86
C THR A 162 20.07 -8.29 -3.38
N ALA A 163 19.09 -8.01 -2.50
CA ALA A 163 19.22 -8.20 -1.06
C ALA A 163 19.51 -9.66 -0.69
N TRP A 164 18.93 -10.60 -1.44
CA TRP A 164 19.12 -12.03 -1.21
C TRP A 164 20.37 -12.58 -1.91
N SER A 165 20.75 -12.09 -3.09
CA SER A 165 22.04 -12.43 -3.72
C SER A 165 23.21 -12.01 -2.83
N ASP A 166 23.23 -10.77 -2.33
CA ASP A 166 24.27 -10.27 -1.42
C ASP A 166 24.36 -11.14 -0.16
N PHE A 167 23.22 -11.52 0.43
CA PHE A 167 23.18 -12.43 1.58
C PHE A 167 23.66 -13.84 1.23
N LEU A 168 23.23 -14.42 0.11
CA LEU A 168 23.61 -15.77 -0.33
C LEU A 168 25.09 -15.87 -0.75
N GLU A 169 25.70 -14.77 -1.21
CA GLU A 169 27.13 -14.69 -1.53
C GLU A 169 28.00 -14.51 -0.29
N THR A 170 27.52 -13.75 0.69
CA THR A 170 28.29 -13.43 1.91
C THR A 170 28.06 -14.42 3.05
N SER A 171 26.95 -15.17 3.03
CA SER A 171 26.65 -16.17 4.05
C SER A 171 27.40 -17.48 3.82
N THR A 172 28.04 -17.98 4.87
CA THR A 172 28.76 -19.26 4.85
C THR A 172 27.91 -20.41 5.39
N HIS A 173 26.87 -20.09 6.17
CA HIS A 173 26.06 -21.08 6.90
C HIS A 173 24.59 -21.14 6.42
N GLY A 174 24.14 -20.18 5.60
CA GLY A 174 22.75 -20.02 5.20
C GLY A 174 21.83 -19.55 6.34
N ALA A 175 20.69 -18.93 6.02
CA ALA A 175 19.70 -18.49 7.01
C ALA A 175 18.63 -19.57 7.30
N SER A 176 18.15 -19.60 8.54
CA SER A 176 17.14 -20.58 9.00
C SER A 176 15.75 -20.40 8.37
N CYS A 177 15.45 -19.22 7.80
CA CYS A 177 14.13 -18.83 7.29
C CYS A 177 13.92 -19.10 5.78
N LEU A 178 14.82 -19.85 5.13
CA LEU A 178 14.98 -19.87 3.67
C LEU A 178 14.13 -20.90 2.89
N GLY A 179 13.11 -21.53 3.48
CA GLY A 179 12.32 -22.60 2.85
C GLY A 179 11.79 -22.28 1.43
N PRO A 180 11.15 -21.12 1.19
CA PRO A 180 10.68 -20.68 -0.14
C PRO A 180 11.80 -20.21 -1.08
N MET A 181 13.00 -19.96 -0.53
CA MET A 181 14.05 -19.17 -1.18
C MET A 181 15.05 -20.02 -1.96
N SER A 182 15.05 -21.35 -1.78
CA SER A 182 15.97 -22.25 -2.49
C SER A 182 15.80 -22.20 -4.02
N GLY A 183 14.61 -21.81 -4.51
CA GLY A 183 14.32 -21.66 -5.93
C GLY A 183 14.72 -20.31 -6.54
N LEU A 184 15.13 -19.33 -5.74
CA LEU A 184 15.54 -18.00 -6.23
C LEU A 184 16.95 -18.00 -6.81
N LYS A 185 17.85 -18.82 -6.26
CA LYS A 185 19.22 -18.94 -6.76
C LYS A 185 19.27 -19.46 -8.21
N ASP A 186 18.35 -20.35 -8.56
CA ASP A 186 18.20 -20.85 -9.93
C ASP A 186 17.68 -19.78 -10.91
N LYS A 187 17.15 -18.66 -10.40
CA LYS A 187 16.52 -17.57 -11.14
C LYS A 187 17.26 -16.24 -11.01
N GLU A 188 18.44 -16.22 -10.40
CA GLU A 188 19.25 -15.02 -10.23
C GLU A 188 19.54 -14.30 -11.57
N GLU A 189 20.00 -15.07 -12.58
CA GLU A 189 20.24 -14.54 -13.93
C GLU A 189 18.97 -13.97 -14.56
N LEU A 190 17.82 -14.59 -14.27
CA LEU A 190 16.53 -14.17 -14.76
C LEU A 190 16.15 -12.79 -14.18
N TYR A 191 16.37 -12.58 -12.88
CA TYR A 191 16.09 -11.31 -12.21
C TYR A 191 17.07 -10.20 -12.59
N ASN A 192 18.37 -10.50 -12.70
CA ASN A 192 19.38 -9.54 -13.15
C ASN A 192 19.11 -9.01 -14.56
N GLN A 193 18.57 -9.87 -15.44
CA GLN A 193 18.14 -9.45 -16.77
C GLN A 193 16.87 -8.59 -16.72
N THR A 194 15.91 -8.91 -15.83
CA THR A 194 14.73 -8.06 -15.62
C THR A 194 15.10 -6.66 -15.14
N THR A 195 15.98 -6.55 -14.15
CA THR A 195 16.45 -5.25 -13.65
C THR A 195 17.21 -4.48 -14.75
N ALA A 196 18.00 -5.17 -15.57
CA ALA A 196 18.66 -4.56 -16.72
C ALA A 196 17.66 -4.02 -17.76
N THR A 197 16.58 -4.76 -18.08
CA THR A 197 15.53 -4.29 -18.99
C THR A 197 14.78 -3.08 -18.42
N LEU A 198 14.51 -3.07 -17.12
CA LEU A 198 13.86 -1.93 -16.45
C LEU A 198 14.75 -0.68 -16.42
N ALA A 199 16.07 -0.86 -16.29
CA ALA A 199 17.05 0.22 -16.31
C ALA A 199 17.40 0.73 -17.73
N ASP A 200 17.02 -0.01 -18.77
CA ASP A 200 17.26 0.38 -20.17
C ASP A 200 16.30 1.48 -20.61
N GLU A 201 16.83 2.70 -20.76
CA GLU A 201 16.07 3.89 -21.14
C GLU A 201 15.48 3.82 -22.57
N GLU A 202 16.02 2.95 -23.45
CA GLU A 202 15.49 2.74 -24.81
C GLU A 202 14.33 1.74 -24.82
N GLN A 203 14.22 0.87 -23.80
CA GLN A 203 13.18 -0.15 -23.72
C GLN A 203 12.07 0.22 -22.74
N THR A 204 12.38 0.95 -21.68
CA THR A 204 11.47 1.15 -20.55
C THR A 204 11.31 2.63 -20.21
N SER A 205 10.06 3.04 -20.01
CA SER A 205 9.71 4.35 -19.43
C SER A 205 8.80 4.17 -18.23
N LEU A 206 9.08 4.91 -17.16
CA LEU A 206 8.36 4.82 -15.90
C LEU A 206 7.64 6.13 -15.58
N PHE A 207 6.32 6.05 -15.41
CA PHE A 207 5.43 7.14 -15.04
C PHE A 207 5.09 7.06 -13.55
N LEU A 208 5.62 8.01 -12.79
CA LEU A 208 5.27 8.27 -11.40
C LEU A 208 3.96 9.04 -11.35
N VAL A 209 2.87 8.34 -11.07
CA VAL A 209 1.54 8.93 -10.90
C VAL A 209 1.39 9.41 -9.46
N THR A 210 1.03 10.68 -9.30
CA THR A 210 0.78 11.30 -7.99
C THR A 210 -0.45 12.20 -8.03
N ARG A 211 -0.90 12.66 -6.87
CA ARG A 211 -1.92 13.72 -6.71
C ARG A 211 -1.24 14.99 -6.16
N PRO A 212 -1.81 16.19 -6.39
CA PRO A 212 -1.32 17.45 -5.81
C PRO A 212 -1.60 17.54 -4.30
N GLU A 213 -0.98 16.64 -3.55
CA GLU A 213 -1.09 16.47 -2.10
C GLU A 213 0.30 16.13 -1.54
N ASP A 214 0.68 16.70 -0.41
CA ASP A 214 2.04 16.57 0.16
C ASP A 214 2.45 15.11 0.37
N THR A 215 1.58 14.29 0.98
CA THR A 215 1.89 12.87 1.24
C THR A 215 2.07 12.06 -0.04
N SER A 216 1.28 12.38 -1.08
CA SER A 216 1.33 11.70 -2.37
C SER A 216 2.58 12.11 -3.16
N MET A 217 3.00 13.38 -3.06
CA MET A 217 4.24 13.88 -3.67
C MET A 217 5.50 13.40 -2.94
N TYR A 218 5.48 13.34 -1.60
CA TYR A 218 6.57 12.79 -0.81
C TYR A 218 6.83 11.33 -1.18
N GLU A 219 5.77 10.52 -1.26
CA GLU A 219 5.86 9.11 -1.69
C GLU A 219 6.44 8.98 -3.11
N ALA A 220 5.97 9.81 -4.04
CA ALA A 220 6.51 9.83 -5.40
C ALA A 220 7.99 10.21 -5.44
N ASN A 221 8.42 11.17 -4.61
CA ASN A 221 9.82 11.56 -4.51
C ASN A 221 10.70 10.46 -3.92
N ARG A 222 10.23 9.78 -2.86
CA ARG A 222 10.92 8.61 -2.30
C ARG A 222 11.06 7.51 -3.35
N ALA A 223 9.96 7.16 -4.01
CA ALA A 223 9.96 6.13 -5.04
C ALA A 223 10.88 6.48 -6.21
N SER A 224 10.86 7.74 -6.66
CA SER A 224 11.76 8.25 -7.69
C SER A 224 13.23 8.06 -7.34
N ALA A 225 13.62 8.38 -6.10
CA ALA A 225 14.98 8.22 -5.61
C ALA A 225 15.40 6.74 -5.56
N GLU A 226 14.56 5.87 -5.00
CA GLU A 226 14.85 4.43 -4.91
C GLU A 226 14.94 3.77 -6.30
N LEU A 227 14.05 4.12 -7.24
CA LEU A 227 14.12 3.67 -8.62
C LEU A 227 15.39 4.15 -9.32
N HIS A 228 15.79 5.40 -9.06
CA HIS A 228 17.02 5.96 -9.60
C HIS A 228 18.27 5.23 -9.07
N ASP A 229 18.28 4.86 -7.79
CA ASP A 229 19.35 4.08 -7.16
C ASP A 229 19.44 2.66 -7.75
N LEU A 230 18.31 2.10 -8.20
CA LEU A 230 18.25 0.84 -8.96
C LEU A 230 18.64 0.98 -10.44
N GLY A 231 18.99 2.20 -10.90
CA GLY A 231 19.39 2.47 -12.28
C GLY A 231 18.24 2.80 -13.24
N ILE A 232 17.00 2.82 -12.76
CA ILE A 232 15.80 3.13 -13.56
C ILE A 232 15.66 4.65 -13.64
N LYS A 233 16.29 5.27 -14.65
CA LYS A 233 16.42 6.73 -14.76
C LYS A 233 15.42 7.39 -15.71
N ASN A 234 14.82 6.63 -16.62
CA ASN A 234 13.85 7.14 -17.59
C ASN A 234 12.46 7.34 -16.94
N GLN A 235 12.39 8.34 -16.05
CA GLN A 235 11.22 8.62 -15.21
C GLN A 235 10.46 9.87 -15.68
N TYR A 236 9.14 9.81 -15.58
CA TYR A 236 8.19 10.88 -15.91
C TYR A 236 7.24 11.09 -14.74
N LEU A 237 6.84 12.34 -14.47
CA LEU A 237 5.87 12.65 -13.42
C LEU A 237 4.50 12.92 -14.02
N VAL A 238 3.47 12.22 -13.55
CA VAL A 238 2.07 12.46 -13.92
C VAL A 238 1.30 12.93 -12.69
N ILE A 239 0.91 14.20 -12.67
CA ILE A 239 0.13 14.79 -11.57
C ILE A 239 -1.34 14.71 -11.94
N ASN A 240 -2.04 13.77 -11.33
CA ASN A 240 -3.44 13.47 -11.56
C ASN A 240 -4.37 14.23 -10.60
N GLY A 241 -5.59 14.50 -11.05
CA GLY A 241 -6.65 15.06 -10.22
C GLY A 241 -6.49 16.54 -9.92
N ILE A 242 -5.89 17.33 -10.82
CA ILE A 242 -5.78 18.78 -10.66
C ILE A 242 -7.13 19.43 -10.93
N HIS A 243 -7.62 20.24 -10.00
CA HIS A 243 -8.86 20.97 -10.18
C HIS A 243 -8.77 21.84 -11.45
N PRO A 244 -9.76 21.76 -12.37
CA PRO A 244 -9.67 22.44 -13.67
C PRO A 244 -9.76 23.97 -13.56
N LEU A 245 -10.32 24.48 -12.45
CA LEU A 245 -10.38 25.91 -12.16
C LEU A 245 -9.23 26.34 -11.24
N ASP A 246 -8.72 27.55 -11.47
CA ASP A 246 -7.70 28.20 -10.65
C ASP A 246 -8.21 28.78 -9.33
N SER A 247 -9.52 28.94 -9.19
CA SER A 247 -10.20 29.47 -8.01
C SER A 247 -11.68 29.11 -8.06
N SER A 248 -12.33 29.00 -6.91
CA SER A 248 -13.78 28.78 -6.78
C SER A 248 -14.36 29.74 -5.73
N GLU A 249 -15.65 30.08 -5.85
CA GLU A 249 -16.39 30.82 -4.81
C GLU A 249 -16.91 29.88 -3.71
N ASP A 250 -16.99 28.57 -4.00
CA ASP A 250 -17.28 27.53 -3.02
C ASP A 250 -16.11 27.36 -2.06
N SER A 251 -16.36 27.44 -0.74
CA SER A 251 -15.28 27.45 0.25
C SER A 251 -14.47 26.15 0.27
N VAL A 252 -15.13 25.00 0.06
CA VAL A 252 -14.47 23.68 0.04
C VAL A 252 -13.60 23.57 -1.19
N ALA A 253 -14.11 23.97 -2.36
CA ALA A 253 -13.31 23.97 -3.58
C ALA A 253 -12.18 25.00 -3.55
N ALA A 254 -12.40 26.19 -2.99
CA ALA A 254 -11.36 27.19 -2.82
C ALA A 254 -10.20 26.67 -1.95
N GLU A 255 -10.52 25.99 -0.84
CA GLU A 255 -9.55 25.36 0.04
C GLU A 255 -8.84 24.18 -0.65
N PHE A 256 -9.57 23.32 -1.36
CA PHE A 256 -9.01 22.23 -2.16
C PHE A 256 -8.00 22.76 -3.20
N ILE A 257 -8.39 23.75 -4.00
CA ILE A 257 -7.52 24.38 -5.02
C ILE A 257 -6.30 25.04 -4.36
N HIS A 258 -6.49 25.72 -3.23
CA HIS A 258 -5.39 26.34 -2.50
C HIS A 258 -4.34 25.31 -2.06
N ASN A 259 -4.78 24.21 -1.45
CA ASN A 259 -3.91 23.11 -1.03
C ASN A 259 -3.18 22.49 -2.21
N GLN A 260 -3.86 22.25 -3.33
CA GLN A 260 -3.22 21.74 -4.54
C GLN A 260 -2.11 22.67 -5.04
N LYS A 261 -2.35 23.99 -5.03
CA LYS A 261 -1.36 25.00 -5.42
C LYS A 261 -0.17 25.05 -4.47
N GLN A 262 -0.42 24.91 -3.17
CA GLN A 262 0.65 24.86 -2.17
C GLN A 262 1.52 23.62 -2.38
N ALA A 263 0.93 22.43 -2.50
CA ALA A 263 1.65 21.18 -2.74
C ALA A 263 2.49 21.24 -4.03
N LEU A 264 1.92 21.80 -5.11
CA LEU A 264 2.64 22.01 -6.38
C LEU A 264 3.79 23.00 -6.27
N HIS A 265 3.68 24.03 -5.41
CA HIS A 265 4.74 25.00 -5.17
C HIS A 265 5.86 24.42 -4.29
N GLU A 266 5.52 23.51 -3.39
CA GLU A 266 6.45 22.81 -2.48
C GLU A 266 6.96 21.49 -3.08
N LEU A 267 6.74 21.26 -4.38
CA LEU A 267 7.17 20.05 -5.06
C LEU A 267 8.70 19.83 -4.87
N PRO A 268 9.14 18.63 -4.47
CA PRO A 268 10.56 18.35 -4.28
C PRO A 268 11.40 18.62 -5.54
N ASN A 269 12.61 19.16 -5.36
CA ASN A 269 13.52 19.52 -6.48
C ASN A 269 13.81 18.35 -7.43
N ALA A 270 13.89 17.12 -6.91
CA ALA A 270 14.11 15.93 -7.74
C ALA A 270 12.93 15.70 -8.70
N LEU A 271 11.69 15.75 -8.18
CA LEU A 271 10.48 15.66 -9.01
C LEU A 271 10.33 16.84 -9.97
N HIS A 272 10.76 18.04 -9.57
CA HIS A 272 10.78 19.21 -10.46
C HIS A 272 11.62 19.00 -11.73
N SER A 273 12.68 18.19 -11.63
CA SER A 273 13.60 17.94 -12.74
C SER A 273 13.07 16.94 -13.77
N LEU A 274 12.06 16.13 -13.40
CA LEU A 274 11.44 15.16 -14.29
C LEU A 274 10.53 15.86 -15.32
N PRO A 275 10.35 15.29 -16.52
CA PRO A 275 9.30 15.75 -17.43
C PRO A 275 7.93 15.54 -16.78
N GLN A 276 7.10 16.59 -16.78
CA GLN A 276 5.85 16.62 -16.03
C GLN A 276 4.63 16.69 -16.94
N TYR A 277 3.64 15.89 -16.59
CA TYR A 277 2.32 15.89 -17.19
C TYR A 277 1.23 16.11 -16.15
N GLN A 278 0.15 16.76 -16.57
CA GLN A 278 -1.02 17.01 -15.73
C GLN A 278 -2.27 16.36 -16.31
N VAL A 279 -3.11 15.82 -15.42
CA VAL A 279 -4.45 15.30 -15.70
C VAL A 279 -5.45 16.04 -14.82
N PRO A 280 -6.53 16.60 -15.39
CA PRO A 280 -7.54 17.31 -14.61
C PRO A 280 -8.35 16.36 -13.73
N LEU A 281 -8.91 16.89 -12.65
CA LEU A 281 -9.93 16.22 -11.85
C LEU A 281 -11.23 16.17 -12.65
N PHE A 282 -11.73 14.97 -12.87
CA PHE A 282 -13.01 14.75 -13.54
C PHE A 282 -14.13 14.64 -12.52
N ALA A 283 -15.30 15.19 -12.86
CA ALA A 283 -16.50 15.12 -12.02
C ALA A 283 -17.05 13.68 -11.92
N GLU A 284 -16.98 12.93 -13.02
CA GLU A 284 -17.43 11.54 -13.10
C GLU A 284 -16.23 10.59 -13.10
N ASN A 285 -16.42 9.36 -12.61
CA ASN A 285 -15.41 8.31 -12.77
C ASN A 285 -15.28 7.95 -14.25
N MET A 286 -14.04 7.89 -14.73
CA MET A 286 -13.73 7.50 -16.12
C MET A 286 -13.71 5.98 -16.23
N GLU A 287 -14.89 5.38 -16.16
CA GLU A 287 -15.13 3.94 -16.28
C GLU A 287 -15.72 3.59 -17.66
N GLY A 288 -15.47 2.35 -18.09
CA GLY A 288 -15.89 1.89 -19.41
C GLY A 288 -15.10 2.53 -20.55
N GLU A 289 -15.23 1.93 -21.74
CA GLU A 289 -14.49 2.37 -22.93
C GLU A 289 -14.74 3.83 -23.31
N ASN A 290 -15.99 4.29 -23.18
CA ASN A 290 -16.34 5.66 -23.53
C ASN A 290 -15.68 6.67 -22.57
N GLY A 291 -15.62 6.34 -21.27
CA GLY A 291 -14.92 7.15 -20.28
C GLY A 291 -13.41 7.20 -20.57
N LEU A 292 -12.80 6.05 -20.89
CA LEU A 292 -11.38 5.98 -21.24
C LEU A 292 -11.03 6.76 -22.52
N ARG A 293 -11.86 6.69 -23.57
CA ARG A 293 -11.67 7.50 -24.79
C ARG A 293 -11.86 8.99 -24.52
N ALA A 294 -12.81 9.34 -23.66
CA ALA A 294 -13.07 10.73 -23.29
C ALA A 294 -11.96 11.35 -22.42
N PHE A 295 -11.17 10.52 -21.72
CA PHE A 295 -10.09 10.92 -20.81
C PHE A 295 -9.11 11.93 -21.46
N PHE A 296 -8.75 11.71 -22.72
CA PHE A 296 -7.84 12.59 -23.47
C PHE A 296 -8.52 13.57 -24.42
N GLN A 297 -9.80 13.33 -24.76
CA GLN A 297 -10.55 14.15 -25.73
C GLN A 297 -11.26 15.36 -25.11
N ASN A 298 -11.69 15.27 -23.84
CA ASN A 298 -12.48 16.33 -23.23
C ASN A 298 -11.61 17.53 -22.81
N GLU A 299 -11.65 18.61 -23.61
CA GLU A 299 -11.18 19.95 -23.22
C GLU A 299 -12.18 20.69 -22.32
N SER A 300 -13.43 20.24 -22.25
CA SER A 300 -14.49 20.91 -21.48
C SER A 300 -15.06 20.00 -20.39
N VAL A 301 -14.48 20.09 -19.19
CA VAL A 301 -15.12 19.60 -17.96
C VAL A 301 -16.15 20.64 -17.52
N GLN A 302 -17.23 20.79 -18.26
CA GLN A 302 -18.40 21.55 -17.85
C GLN A 302 -19.65 20.86 -18.36
N GLU A 303 -20.67 20.81 -17.50
CA GLU A 303 -22.04 20.38 -17.77
C GLU A 303 -22.34 18.89 -17.59
N LYS A 304 -22.43 18.49 -16.32
CA LYS A 304 -23.65 17.90 -15.77
C LYS A 304 -23.69 18.10 -14.27
N THR A 305 -24.59 18.97 -13.81
CA THR A 305 -24.96 19.08 -12.41
C THR A 305 -25.74 17.83 -12.02
N ALA A 306 -25.05 16.79 -11.56
CA ALA A 306 -25.68 15.78 -10.73
C ALA A 306 -26.12 16.48 -9.43
N ALA A 307 -27.38 16.35 -9.05
CA ALA A 307 -27.81 16.78 -7.73
C ALA A 307 -27.08 15.91 -6.70
N SER A 308 -26.28 16.52 -5.81
CA SER A 308 -25.62 15.73 -4.77
C SER A 308 -26.68 15.06 -3.90
N ALA A 309 -26.48 13.78 -3.59
CA ALA A 309 -27.27 13.12 -2.56
C ALA A 309 -27.11 13.90 -1.23
N PRO A 310 -28.11 13.90 -0.35
CA PRO A 310 -27.93 14.45 0.99
C PRO A 310 -26.81 13.67 1.72
N PRO A 311 -26.03 14.33 2.58
CA PRO A 311 -25.01 13.65 3.37
C PRO A 311 -25.64 12.53 4.19
N PRO A 312 -25.03 11.34 4.24
CA PRO A 312 -25.55 10.23 5.02
C PRO A 312 -25.45 10.54 6.52
N ASP A 313 -26.42 10.08 7.29
CA ASP A 313 -26.46 10.22 8.75
C ASP A 313 -25.55 9.17 9.40
N LEU A 314 -24.23 9.43 9.35
CA LEU A 314 -23.19 8.59 9.93
C LEU A 314 -22.42 9.35 11.02
N PRO A 315 -22.00 8.68 12.10
CA PRO A 315 -21.26 9.30 13.18
C PRO A 315 -19.83 9.72 12.77
N GLY A 316 -19.30 10.76 13.40
CA GLY A 316 -17.88 11.16 13.29
C GLY A 316 -16.95 10.34 14.19
N THR A 317 -15.70 10.80 14.35
CA THR A 317 -14.68 10.15 15.19
C THR A 317 -15.07 10.12 16.67
N GLU A 318 -15.94 11.05 17.10
CA GLU A 318 -16.35 11.17 18.50
C GLU A 318 -17.07 9.91 18.99
N ALA A 319 -17.84 9.25 18.13
CA ALA A 319 -18.54 8.00 18.47
C ALA A 319 -17.56 6.86 18.74
N ILE A 320 -16.46 6.80 17.98
CA ILE A 320 -15.38 5.83 18.18
C ILE A 320 -14.78 6.08 19.58
N VAL A 321 -14.41 7.33 19.87
CA VAL A 321 -13.81 7.74 21.16
C VAL A 321 -14.74 7.43 22.34
N GLU A 322 -16.04 7.72 22.21
CA GLU A 322 -17.02 7.40 23.24
C GLU A 322 -17.12 5.90 23.51
N GLU A 323 -17.09 5.07 22.47
CA GLU A 323 -17.12 3.62 22.63
C GLU A 323 -15.86 3.07 23.31
N VAL A 324 -14.66 3.47 22.87
CA VAL A 324 -13.41 2.99 23.48
C VAL A 324 -13.27 3.43 24.93
N ILE A 325 -13.72 4.64 25.29
CA ILE A 325 -13.76 5.09 26.70
C ILE A 325 -14.75 4.25 27.49
N LYS A 326 -15.96 4.03 26.96
CA LYS A 326 -17.02 3.28 27.65
C LYS A 326 -16.60 1.83 27.93
N ASN A 327 -15.90 1.21 26.98
CA ASN A 327 -15.46 -0.17 27.08
C ASN A 327 -14.10 -0.34 27.79
N ASP A 328 -13.43 0.77 28.13
CA ASP A 328 -12.04 0.80 28.62
C ASP A 328 -11.06 0.06 27.68
N THR A 329 -11.32 0.18 26.37
CA THR A 329 -10.50 -0.40 25.31
C THR A 329 -9.29 0.51 25.08
N ARG A 330 -8.16 0.13 25.67
CA ARG A 330 -6.98 1.01 25.76
C ARG A 330 -5.99 0.88 24.62
N LEU A 331 -6.05 -0.17 23.80
CA LEU A 331 -5.20 -0.29 22.61
C LEU A 331 -6.04 0.04 21.37
N ILE A 332 -5.65 1.07 20.63
CA ILE A 332 -6.37 1.56 19.45
C ILE A 332 -5.40 1.53 18.28
N MET A 333 -5.78 0.86 17.19
CA MET A 333 -4.94 0.73 16.00
C MET A 333 -5.67 1.29 14.80
N THR A 334 -5.08 2.29 14.13
CA THR A 334 -5.58 2.76 12.83
C THR A 334 -4.85 2.04 11.72
N MET A 335 -5.59 1.27 10.93
CA MET A 335 -5.06 0.44 9.84
C MET A 335 -5.71 0.82 8.51
N GLY A 336 -5.07 0.51 7.40
CA GLY A 336 -5.50 0.97 6.08
C GLY A 336 -4.33 1.29 5.14
N LYS A 337 -4.63 1.55 3.88
CA LYS A 337 -3.60 1.77 2.85
C LYS A 337 -2.84 3.07 3.08
N GLY A 338 -1.71 3.24 2.40
CA GLY A 338 -0.96 4.50 2.48
C GLY A 338 -1.80 5.67 1.98
N GLY A 339 -1.93 6.74 2.77
CA GLY A 339 -2.62 7.97 2.35
C GLY A 339 -4.09 8.14 2.64
N VAL A 340 -4.77 7.11 3.13
CA VAL A 340 -6.19 7.19 3.51
C VAL A 340 -6.43 8.09 4.73
N GLY A 341 -5.37 8.55 5.39
CA GLY A 341 -5.42 9.45 6.55
C GLY A 341 -5.27 8.77 7.92
N LYS A 342 -4.75 7.53 7.99
CA LYS A 342 -4.49 6.82 9.26
C LYS A 342 -3.83 7.67 10.33
N THR A 343 -2.72 8.33 9.99
CA THR A 343 -1.96 9.17 10.91
C THR A 343 -2.78 10.35 11.42
N THR A 344 -3.57 10.98 10.55
CA THR A 344 -4.47 12.08 10.91
C THR A 344 -5.59 11.58 11.83
N THR A 345 -6.19 10.43 11.51
CA THR A 345 -7.19 9.77 12.35
C THR A 345 -6.61 9.40 13.71
N ALA A 346 -5.41 8.79 13.76
CA ALA A 346 -4.74 8.42 15.00
C ALA A 346 -4.45 9.64 15.88
N ALA A 347 -3.96 10.73 15.27
CA ALA A 347 -3.72 11.99 15.97
C ALA A 347 -5.02 12.59 16.53
N SER A 348 -6.09 12.67 15.72
CA SER A 348 -7.40 13.15 16.14
C SER A 348 -7.97 12.34 17.31
N LEU A 349 -7.98 11.01 17.22
CA LEU A 349 -8.44 10.13 18.30
C LEU A 349 -7.61 10.33 19.59
N ALA A 350 -6.29 10.44 19.46
CA ALA A 350 -5.41 10.64 20.61
C ALA A 350 -5.65 11.99 21.30
N LEU A 351 -5.87 13.06 20.53
CA LEU A 351 -6.16 14.39 21.05
C LEU A 351 -7.53 14.46 21.71
N GLU A 352 -8.54 13.83 21.13
CA GLU A 352 -9.88 13.75 21.73
C GLU A 352 -9.85 12.99 23.07
N LEU A 353 -9.15 11.85 23.13
CA LEU A 353 -8.94 11.08 24.37
C LEU A 353 -8.22 11.91 25.44
N ALA A 354 -7.16 12.61 25.05
CA ALA A 354 -6.40 13.47 25.96
C ALA A 354 -7.23 14.68 26.42
N GLY A 355 -8.03 15.27 25.52
CA GLY A 355 -8.96 16.36 25.82
C GLY A 355 -10.07 15.97 26.79
N LYS A 356 -10.48 14.69 26.78
CA LYS A 356 -11.39 14.09 27.77
C LYS A 356 -10.70 13.73 29.11
N GLY A 357 -9.40 14.02 29.24
CA GLY A 357 -8.64 13.90 30.49
C GLY A 357 -7.91 12.58 30.70
N HIS A 358 -7.79 11.74 29.67
CA HIS A 358 -7.09 10.46 29.75
C HIS A 358 -5.58 10.61 29.49
N SER A 359 -4.77 9.70 30.05
CA SER A 359 -3.36 9.55 29.66
C SER A 359 -3.31 8.82 28.32
N VAL A 360 -2.58 9.38 27.36
CA VAL A 360 -2.52 8.88 25.99
C VAL A 360 -1.08 8.79 25.51
N HIS A 361 -0.74 7.66 24.90
CA HIS A 361 0.48 7.48 24.13
C HIS A 361 0.16 7.30 22.65
N LEU A 362 0.56 8.27 21.82
CA LEU A 362 0.48 8.15 20.36
C LEU A 362 1.82 7.67 19.83
N THR A 363 1.81 6.69 18.95
CA THR A 363 3.02 6.20 18.29
C THR A 363 2.76 5.90 16.82
N THR A 364 3.78 6.07 15.98
CA THR A 364 3.73 5.69 14.57
C THR A 364 4.82 4.69 14.25
N THR A 365 4.46 3.74 13.39
CA THR A 365 5.38 2.81 12.72
C THR A 365 5.71 3.28 11.29
N ASP A 366 5.18 4.42 10.85
CA ASP A 366 5.49 4.99 9.54
C ASP A 366 6.88 5.67 9.56
N PRO A 367 7.84 5.21 8.74
CA PRO A 367 9.17 5.82 8.66
C PRO A 367 9.14 7.27 8.15
N ALA A 368 8.09 7.69 7.44
CA ALA A 368 7.93 9.05 6.93
C ALA A 368 7.61 10.09 8.03
N ASN A 369 7.29 9.65 9.26
CA ASN A 369 6.94 10.49 10.40
C ASN A 369 5.89 11.58 10.10
N HIS A 370 4.82 11.19 9.42
CA HIS A 370 3.68 12.07 9.11
C HIS A 370 2.96 12.60 10.36
N LEU A 371 3.25 12.07 11.57
CA LEU A 371 2.74 12.58 12.83
C LEU A 371 3.10 14.05 13.06
N SER A 372 4.32 14.44 12.68
CA SER A 372 4.76 15.83 12.80
C SER A 372 3.89 16.78 11.97
N LEU A 373 3.53 16.37 10.74
CA LEU A 373 2.63 17.11 9.86
C LEU A 373 1.19 17.13 10.41
N ALA A 374 0.69 15.98 10.85
CA ALA A 374 -0.68 15.84 11.38
C ALA A 374 -0.91 16.64 12.68
N LEU A 375 0.13 16.89 13.46
CA LEU A 375 0.07 17.66 14.72
C LEU A 375 0.57 19.11 14.55
N THR A 376 0.91 19.54 13.33
CA THR A 376 1.42 20.89 13.09
C THR A 376 0.34 21.92 13.44
N GLY A 377 0.67 22.86 14.34
CA GLY A 377 -0.25 23.91 14.79
C GLY A 377 -1.13 23.54 15.98
N GLN A 378 -1.09 22.29 16.47
CA GLN A 378 -1.90 21.84 17.59
C GLN A 378 -1.16 21.89 18.93
N SER A 379 -1.87 22.24 20.00
CA SER A 379 -1.32 22.23 21.36
C SER A 379 -1.40 20.81 21.96
N ILE A 380 -0.26 20.13 22.07
CA ILE A 380 -0.19 18.79 22.65
C ILE A 380 -0.46 18.86 24.16
N PRO A 381 -1.50 18.19 24.68
CA PRO A 381 -1.79 18.16 26.11
C PRO A 381 -0.66 17.49 26.91
N ALA A 382 -0.44 17.92 28.16
CA ALA A 382 0.57 17.31 29.03
C ALA A 382 0.30 15.83 29.37
N SER A 383 -0.95 15.38 29.21
CA SER A 383 -1.38 13.99 29.37
C SER A 383 -1.09 13.11 28.13
N MET A 384 -0.53 13.68 27.06
CA MET A 384 -0.23 12.99 25.81
C MET A 384 1.28 12.89 25.60
N THR A 385 1.75 11.69 25.29
CA THR A 385 3.15 11.43 24.90
C THR A 385 3.22 10.87 23.50
N ILE A 386 4.24 11.25 22.73
CA ILE A 386 4.41 10.83 21.33
C ILE A 386 5.72 10.08 21.18
N SER A 387 5.72 8.96 20.47
CA SER A 387 6.93 8.25 20.06
C SER A 387 6.89 7.87 18.58
N GLN A 388 8.04 7.47 18.05
CA GLN A 388 8.16 6.89 16.73
C GLN A 388 8.96 5.60 16.84
N LEU A 389 8.49 4.55 16.17
CA LEU A 389 9.21 3.30 16.02
C LEU A 389 10.03 3.37 14.73
N ASP A 390 11.32 3.67 14.85
CA ASP A 390 12.27 3.69 13.72
C ASP A 390 12.87 2.29 13.53
N PRO A 391 12.59 1.60 12.41
CA PRO A 391 13.09 0.25 12.15
C PRO A 391 14.61 0.11 12.30
N LYS A 392 15.39 1.12 11.87
CA LYS A 392 16.85 1.06 11.94
C LYS A 392 17.35 1.17 13.37
N ALA A 393 16.75 2.07 14.15
CA ALA A 393 17.08 2.25 15.56
C ALA A 393 16.70 1.01 16.37
N GLU A 394 15.50 0.47 16.16
CA GLU A 394 15.00 -0.71 16.85
C GLU A 394 15.81 -1.97 16.49
N THR A 395 16.15 -2.16 15.21
CA THR A 395 17.02 -3.26 14.76
C THR A 395 18.39 -3.20 15.44
N LYS A 396 18.99 -2.01 15.52
CA LYS A 396 20.29 -1.83 16.19
C LYS A 396 20.18 -2.16 17.69
N ALA A 397 19.12 -1.70 18.35
CA ALA A 397 18.87 -1.98 19.76
C ALA A 397 18.63 -3.48 20.01
N TYR A 398 17.86 -4.13 19.16
CA TYR A 398 17.59 -5.57 19.21
C TYR A 398 18.87 -6.38 19.03
N LYS A 399 19.67 -6.11 17.99
CA LYS A 399 20.98 -6.75 17.77
C LYS A 399 21.88 -6.63 18.99
N GLN A 400 21.98 -5.44 19.57
CA GLN A 400 22.77 -5.21 20.79
C GLN A 400 22.24 -6.03 21.97
N SER A 401 20.91 -6.13 22.12
CA SER A 401 20.29 -6.91 23.21
C SER A 401 20.54 -8.41 23.08
N VAL A 402 20.45 -8.96 21.86
CA VAL A 402 20.73 -10.37 21.57
C VAL A 402 22.20 -10.65 21.83
N LEU A 403 23.10 -9.85 21.27
CA LEU A 403 24.55 -10.00 21.47
C LEU A 403 24.96 -9.88 22.95
N ALA A 404 24.30 -9.03 23.73
CA ALA A 404 24.54 -8.92 25.17
C ALA A 404 24.09 -10.16 25.94
N ARG A 405 22.94 -10.77 25.59
CA ARG A 405 22.44 -12.01 26.23
C ARG A 405 23.28 -13.23 25.90
N VAL A 406 23.90 -13.23 24.73
CA VAL A 406 24.69 -14.35 24.19
C VAL A 406 26.12 -14.41 24.75
N SER A 407 26.52 -13.47 25.61
CA SER A 407 27.93 -13.14 25.90
C SER A 407 28.63 -13.86 27.07
N ALA A 408 28.32 -15.13 27.38
CA ALA A 408 29.08 -15.85 28.42
C ALA A 408 29.70 -17.20 28.01
N ASP A 409 29.09 -17.99 27.11
CA ASP A 409 29.47 -19.41 26.93
C ASP A 409 29.57 -19.90 25.47
N LEU A 410 29.51 -19.01 24.46
CA LEU A 410 29.61 -19.43 23.05
C LEU A 410 31.04 -19.35 22.51
N ASP A 411 31.39 -20.30 21.66
CA ASP A 411 32.62 -20.30 20.85
C ASP A 411 32.55 -19.27 19.71
N GLU A 412 33.72 -18.89 19.18
CA GLU A 412 33.85 -17.83 18.17
C GLU A 412 33.02 -18.13 16.90
N ASP A 413 32.91 -19.40 16.52
CA ASP A 413 32.15 -19.84 15.34
C ASP A 413 30.63 -19.68 15.55
N SER A 414 30.09 -20.06 16.71
CA SER A 414 28.67 -19.84 17.03
C SER A 414 28.32 -18.36 17.16
N LEU A 415 29.25 -17.55 17.65
CA LEU A 415 29.06 -16.10 17.78
C LEU A 415 29.13 -15.40 16.42
N ALA A 416 29.95 -15.90 15.49
CA ALA A 416 29.96 -15.48 14.09
C ALA A 416 28.65 -15.84 13.39
N TYR A 417 28.15 -17.07 13.59
CA TYR A 417 26.87 -17.52 13.06
C TYR A 417 25.69 -16.64 13.51
N ILE A 418 25.60 -16.31 14.81
CA ILE A 418 24.53 -15.44 15.32
C ILE A 418 24.62 -14.02 14.76
N LYS A 419 25.83 -13.49 14.55
CA LYS A 419 26.00 -12.18 13.90
C LYS A 419 25.53 -12.21 12.45
N GLU A 420 25.88 -13.26 11.71
CA GLU A 420 25.46 -13.49 10.33
C GLU A 420 23.93 -13.60 10.22
N ASP A 421 23.30 -14.34 11.14
CA ASP A 421 21.83 -14.48 11.19
C ASP A 421 21.14 -13.15 11.56
N LEU A 422 21.70 -12.37 12.50
CA LEU A 422 21.20 -11.04 12.83
C LEU A 422 21.31 -10.05 11.66
N ASP A 423 22.20 -10.28 10.69
CA ASP A 423 22.30 -9.46 9.48
C ASP A 423 21.28 -9.88 8.39
N SER A 424 20.48 -10.92 8.64
CA SER A 424 19.35 -11.29 7.79
C SER A 424 18.29 -10.18 7.69
N PRO A 425 17.66 -9.98 6.51
CA PRO A 425 16.52 -9.09 6.33
C PRO A 425 15.36 -9.34 7.32
N CYS A 426 15.17 -10.58 7.79
CA CYS A 426 14.13 -10.95 8.74
C CYS A 426 14.33 -10.35 10.15
N THR A 427 15.56 -9.96 10.50
CA THR A 427 15.87 -9.42 11.83
C THR A 427 15.23 -8.06 12.07
N GLU A 428 15.09 -7.24 11.03
CA GLU A 428 14.42 -5.94 11.14
C GLU A 428 12.94 -6.11 11.52
N GLU A 429 12.24 -7.05 10.88
CA GLU A 429 10.83 -7.34 11.16
C GLU A 429 10.64 -7.81 12.62
N ILE A 430 11.54 -8.67 13.12
CA ILE A 430 11.52 -9.14 14.51
C ILE A 430 11.77 -7.98 15.49
N ALA A 431 12.73 -7.10 15.20
CA ALA A 431 13.06 -5.99 16.07
C ALA A 431 11.92 -4.97 16.18
N VAL A 432 11.31 -4.60 15.05
CA VAL A 432 10.13 -3.73 14.99
C VAL A 432 8.97 -4.36 15.76
N PHE A 433 8.77 -5.66 15.61
CA PHE A 433 7.74 -6.39 16.34
C PHE A 433 7.94 -6.36 17.86
N HIS A 434 9.17 -6.55 18.35
CA HIS A 434 9.49 -6.42 19.77
C HIS A 434 9.19 -5.02 20.31
N ALA A 435 9.54 -3.98 19.56
CA ALA A 435 9.29 -2.60 19.95
C ALA A 435 7.78 -2.28 19.94
N PHE A 436 7.04 -2.83 18.98
CA PHE A 436 5.59 -2.78 18.91
C PHE A 436 4.94 -3.46 20.13
N ALA A 437 5.37 -4.68 20.49
CA ALA A 437 4.87 -5.41 21.66
C ALA A 437 5.06 -4.63 22.96
N LYS A 438 6.24 -4.02 23.14
CA LYS A 438 6.55 -3.17 24.29
C LYS A 438 5.64 -1.93 24.35
N THR A 439 5.32 -1.37 23.20
CA THR A 439 4.45 -0.19 23.11
C THR A 439 2.99 -0.56 23.41
N ALA A 440 2.49 -1.65 22.84
CA ALA A 440 1.17 -2.21 23.14
C ALA A 440 1.02 -2.62 24.62
N ALA A 441 2.12 -3.01 25.28
CA ALA A 441 2.10 -3.32 26.71
C ALA A 441 1.73 -2.11 27.60
N ARG A 442 2.00 -0.87 27.14
CA ARG A 442 1.61 0.37 27.84
C ARG A 442 0.09 0.52 27.98
N ALA A 443 -0.69 -0.15 27.14
CA ALA A 443 -2.16 -0.18 27.22
C ALA A 443 -2.70 -0.72 28.55
N LYS A 444 -1.85 -1.33 29.40
CA LYS A 444 -2.20 -1.70 30.77
C LYS A 444 -2.48 -0.49 31.66
N GLU A 445 -1.83 0.65 31.40
CA GLU A 445 -1.84 1.82 32.30
C GLU A 445 -2.45 3.07 31.65
N GLU A 446 -2.39 3.19 30.33
CA GLU A 446 -2.85 4.36 29.57
C GLU A 446 -3.47 3.98 28.23
N PHE A 447 -4.13 4.90 27.54
CA PHE A 447 -4.57 4.67 26.17
C PHE A 447 -3.37 4.73 25.23
N VAL A 448 -3.27 3.77 24.32
CA VAL A 448 -2.23 3.69 23.31
C VAL A 448 -2.91 3.75 21.94
N VAL A 449 -2.60 4.79 21.17
CA VAL A 449 -3.04 4.94 19.79
C VAL A 449 -1.85 4.63 18.87
N LEU A 450 -2.00 3.60 18.05
CA LEU A 450 -1.01 3.09 17.12
C LEU A 450 -1.40 3.50 15.70
N ASP A 451 -0.62 4.40 15.12
CA ASP A 451 -0.61 4.63 13.68
C ASP A 451 0.24 3.54 13.00
N THR A 452 -0.44 2.61 12.32
CA THR A 452 0.23 1.49 11.69
C THR A 452 0.80 1.88 10.32
N ALA A 453 1.91 1.25 9.94
CA ALA A 453 2.40 1.23 8.57
C ALA A 453 1.30 0.72 7.60
N PRO A 454 1.47 0.87 6.28
CA PRO A 454 0.51 0.37 5.29
C PRO A 454 0.20 -1.14 5.47
N THR A 455 -1.04 -1.51 5.18
CA THR A 455 -1.66 -2.83 5.43
C THR A 455 -0.76 -4.05 5.23
N GLY A 456 -0.06 -4.14 4.09
CA GLY A 456 0.79 -5.30 3.77
C GLY A 456 1.94 -5.50 4.75
N HIS A 457 2.54 -4.42 5.27
CA HIS A 457 3.65 -4.51 6.22
C HIS A 457 3.16 -4.90 7.62
N THR A 458 1.99 -4.44 8.04
CA THR A 458 1.43 -4.80 9.35
C THR A 458 0.97 -6.25 9.41
N LEU A 459 0.40 -6.79 8.33
CA LEU A 459 0.04 -8.20 8.25
C LEU A 459 1.29 -9.11 8.19
N LEU A 460 2.32 -8.70 7.45
CA LEU A 460 3.63 -9.37 7.46
C LEU A 460 4.22 -9.43 8.88
N LEU A 461 4.12 -8.35 9.65
CA LEU A 461 4.55 -8.35 11.06
C LEU A 461 3.74 -9.32 11.92
N LEU A 462 2.44 -9.50 11.66
CA LEU A 462 1.58 -10.45 12.38
C LEU A 462 1.84 -11.91 11.97
N ASP A 463 2.06 -12.18 10.68
CA ASP A 463 2.40 -13.50 10.15
C ASP A 463 3.81 -13.93 10.57
N ALA A 464 4.77 -13.01 10.53
CA ALA A 464 6.12 -13.22 11.04
C ALA A 464 6.08 -13.49 12.55
N ALA A 465 5.21 -12.79 13.29
CA ALA A 465 5.00 -13.06 14.71
C ALA A 465 4.43 -14.44 14.97
N GLU A 466 3.44 -14.90 14.20
CA GLU A 466 2.86 -16.24 14.36
C GLU A 466 3.88 -17.33 14.01
N SER A 467 4.62 -17.16 12.91
CA SER A 467 5.67 -18.08 12.47
C SER A 467 6.84 -18.13 13.46
N TYR A 468 7.30 -16.97 13.94
CA TYR A 468 8.38 -16.85 14.92
C TYR A 468 7.96 -17.35 16.31
N HIS A 469 6.71 -17.08 16.72
CA HIS A 469 6.15 -17.64 17.95
C HIS A 469 6.18 -19.17 17.91
N GLN A 470 5.81 -19.78 16.79
CA GLN A 470 5.88 -21.23 16.62
C GLN A 470 7.32 -21.77 16.59
N GLU A 471 8.25 -21.10 15.92
CA GLU A 471 9.64 -21.56 15.78
C GLU A 471 10.44 -21.40 17.07
N VAL A 472 10.25 -20.32 17.82
CA VAL A 472 10.93 -20.08 19.10
C VAL A 472 10.33 -20.93 20.23
N LEU A 473 9.02 -21.19 20.21
CA LEU A 473 8.42 -22.20 21.09
C LEU A 473 9.06 -23.59 20.90
N ARG A 474 9.63 -23.88 19.73
CA ARG A 474 10.33 -25.14 19.45
C ARG A 474 11.81 -25.15 19.86
N SER A 475 12.47 -23.99 19.95
CA SER A 475 13.94 -23.93 20.00
C SER A 475 14.56 -23.28 21.26
N THR A 476 13.94 -22.30 21.90
CA THR A 476 14.52 -21.63 23.10
C THR A 476 13.44 -20.89 23.89
N GLY A 477 12.87 -21.52 24.92
CA GLY A 477 11.65 -21.09 25.60
C GLY A 477 11.69 -19.82 26.49
N ASP A 478 12.38 -18.74 26.11
CA ASP A 478 12.44 -17.49 26.92
C ASP A 478 12.11 -16.24 26.10
N LEU A 479 10.84 -16.13 25.66
CA LEU A 479 10.29 -14.91 25.08
C LEU A 479 9.92 -13.91 26.18
N PRO A 480 10.15 -12.59 25.99
CA PRO A 480 9.59 -11.57 26.87
C PRO A 480 8.07 -11.70 26.96
N GLU A 481 7.51 -11.50 28.16
CA GLU A 481 6.07 -11.62 28.40
C GLU A 481 5.25 -10.67 27.53
N GLU A 482 5.79 -9.50 27.19
CA GLU A 482 5.14 -8.54 26.29
C GLU A 482 4.87 -9.12 24.90
N VAL A 483 5.77 -9.97 24.40
CA VAL A 483 5.65 -10.63 23.10
C VAL A 483 4.64 -11.78 23.16
N LYS A 484 4.63 -12.55 24.25
CA LYS A 484 3.66 -13.64 24.45
C LYS A 484 2.22 -13.13 24.54
N GLU A 485 2.02 -12.01 25.21
CA GLU A 485 0.70 -11.43 25.46
C GLU A 485 0.16 -10.59 24.28
N LEU A 486 1.01 -10.26 23.29
CA LEU A 486 0.62 -9.37 22.21
C LEU A 486 -0.49 -9.96 21.32
N LEU A 487 -0.28 -11.14 20.74
CA LEU A 487 -1.28 -11.76 19.85
C LEU A 487 -2.62 -12.04 20.57
N PRO A 488 -2.64 -12.61 21.79
CA PRO A 488 -3.86 -12.71 22.58
C PRO A 488 -4.57 -11.36 22.75
N ARG A 489 -3.83 -10.30 23.13
CA ARG A 489 -4.39 -8.96 23.30
C ARG A 489 -5.00 -8.41 22.02
N LEU A 490 -4.33 -8.55 20.88
CA LEU A 490 -4.82 -8.07 19.58
C LEU A 490 -6.11 -8.78 19.17
N ARG A 491 -6.23 -10.08 19.46
CA ARG A 491 -7.44 -10.89 19.18
C ARG A 491 -8.59 -10.61 20.16
N HIS A 492 -8.32 -9.92 21.27
CA HIS A 492 -9.34 -9.58 22.27
C HIS A 492 -9.95 -8.20 22.02
N SER A 493 -11.16 -8.16 21.46
CA SER A 493 -11.92 -6.95 21.14
C SER A 493 -12.27 -6.03 22.32
N LYS A 494 -12.09 -6.50 23.56
CA LYS A 494 -12.21 -5.65 24.76
C LYS A 494 -10.94 -4.87 25.06
N GLU A 495 -9.78 -5.42 24.71
CA GLU A 495 -8.48 -4.78 24.95
C GLU A 495 -8.03 -3.94 23.77
N THR A 496 -8.37 -4.39 22.55
CA THR A 496 -7.94 -3.78 21.29
C THR A 496 -9.12 -3.36 20.43
N ALA A 497 -9.10 -2.12 19.97
CA ALA A 497 -9.97 -1.59 18.93
C ALA A 497 -9.18 -1.38 17.65
N VAL A 498 -9.55 -2.09 16.59
CA VAL A 498 -8.96 -1.90 15.24
C VAL A 498 -9.91 -1.04 14.42
N ILE A 499 -9.37 0.04 13.86
CA ILE A 499 -10.09 1.02 13.04
C ILE A 499 -9.52 0.93 11.62
N VAL A 500 -10.34 0.43 10.69
CA VAL A 500 -9.99 0.38 9.27
C VAL A 500 -10.33 1.73 8.64
N VAL A 501 -9.31 2.48 8.26
CA VAL A 501 -9.43 3.78 7.61
C VAL A 501 -9.38 3.60 6.10
N SER A 502 -10.36 4.17 5.40
CA SER A 502 -10.46 4.13 3.94
C SER A 502 -10.94 5.48 3.38
N LEU A 503 -11.03 5.57 2.05
CA LEU A 503 -11.62 6.69 1.32
C LEU A 503 -12.90 6.19 0.61
N PRO A 504 -13.86 7.06 0.30
CA PRO A 504 -15.07 6.71 -0.45
C PRO A 504 -14.78 6.54 -1.95
N GLU A 505 -13.77 5.74 -2.29
CA GLU A 505 -13.32 5.44 -3.65
C GLU A 505 -13.17 3.91 -3.80
N ALA A 506 -13.36 3.39 -5.02
CA ALA A 506 -13.33 1.95 -5.33
C ALA A 506 -12.08 1.23 -4.78
N THR A 507 -10.89 1.64 -5.22
CA THR A 507 -9.63 0.97 -4.86
C THR A 507 -9.36 1.01 -3.35
N PRO A 508 -9.47 2.16 -2.65
CA PRO A 508 -9.36 2.18 -1.19
C PRO A 508 -10.35 1.26 -0.45
N VAL A 509 -11.62 1.19 -0.87
CA VAL A 509 -12.61 0.28 -0.25
C VAL A 509 -12.27 -1.18 -0.50
N LEU A 510 -11.94 -1.57 -1.73
CA LEU A 510 -11.55 -2.95 -2.06
C LEU A 510 -10.29 -3.40 -1.30
N GLU A 511 -9.33 -2.49 -1.13
CA GLU A 511 -8.12 -2.78 -0.37
C GLU A 511 -8.39 -2.85 1.14
N ALA A 512 -9.32 -2.05 1.67
CA ALA A 512 -9.78 -2.13 3.05
C ALA A 512 -10.53 -3.45 3.33
N ASN A 513 -11.36 -3.92 2.39
CA ASN A 513 -12.04 -5.22 2.47
C ASN A 513 -11.04 -6.39 2.56
N ARG A 514 -9.94 -6.33 1.81
CA ARG A 514 -8.88 -7.35 1.87
C ARG A 514 -8.12 -7.33 3.18
N LEU A 515 -7.77 -6.13 3.65
CA LEU A 515 -7.18 -5.98 4.97
C LEU A 515 -8.08 -6.60 6.03
N GLU A 516 -9.38 -6.34 5.99
CA GLU A 516 -10.33 -6.95 6.92
C GLU A 516 -10.36 -8.48 6.78
N HIS A 517 -10.36 -9.01 5.56
CA HIS A 517 -10.29 -10.45 5.34
C HIS A 517 -9.05 -11.07 6.02
N ASP A 518 -7.89 -10.45 5.84
CA ASP A 518 -6.63 -10.93 6.45
C ASP A 518 -6.61 -10.76 7.98
N LEU A 519 -7.16 -9.67 8.50
CA LEU A 519 -7.34 -9.48 9.95
C LEU A 519 -8.25 -10.56 10.54
N ASN A 520 -9.37 -10.85 9.87
CA ASN A 520 -10.31 -11.89 10.28
C ASN A 520 -9.65 -13.28 10.24
N ARG A 521 -8.81 -13.57 9.23
CA ARG A 521 -8.00 -14.80 9.18
C ARG A 521 -7.04 -14.91 10.37
N ALA A 522 -6.47 -13.79 10.79
CA ALA A 522 -5.62 -13.70 11.99
C ALA A 522 -6.40 -13.71 13.32
N GLY A 523 -7.74 -13.78 13.28
CA GLY A 523 -8.62 -13.75 14.45
C GLY A 523 -8.78 -12.36 15.08
N ILE A 524 -8.53 -11.29 14.32
CA ILE A 524 -8.66 -9.90 14.72
C ILE A 524 -9.85 -9.29 13.97
N GLU A 525 -10.93 -8.97 14.68
CA GLU A 525 -12.10 -8.35 14.06
C GLU A 525 -12.00 -6.81 14.10
N PRO A 526 -12.14 -6.11 12.96
CA PRO A 526 -12.28 -4.66 12.95
C PRO A 526 -13.44 -4.18 13.83
N SER A 527 -13.15 -3.18 14.66
CA SER A 527 -14.15 -2.55 15.53
C SER A 527 -14.93 -1.47 14.79
N TRP A 528 -14.24 -0.72 13.93
CA TRP A 528 -14.82 0.39 13.17
C TRP A 528 -14.24 0.45 11.76
N TRP A 529 -15.08 0.90 10.82
CA TRP A 529 -14.66 1.42 9.52
C TRP A 529 -14.80 2.94 9.55
N LEU A 530 -13.73 3.66 9.24
CA LEU A 530 -13.74 5.11 9.10
C LEU A 530 -13.52 5.48 7.64
N ILE A 531 -14.53 6.10 7.04
CA ILE A 531 -14.48 6.64 5.69
C ILE A 531 -14.04 8.10 5.80
N ASN A 532 -12.82 8.38 5.34
CA ASN A 532 -12.19 9.68 5.47
C ASN A 532 -12.34 10.52 4.18
N HIS A 533 -12.16 11.85 4.31
CA HIS A 533 -12.13 12.81 3.21
C HIS A 533 -13.35 12.78 2.28
N SER A 534 -14.55 12.57 2.82
CA SER A 534 -15.75 12.55 1.99
C SER A 534 -16.14 13.96 1.56
N PHE A 535 -16.26 14.18 0.25
CA PHE A 535 -16.91 15.35 -0.33
C PHE A 535 -18.43 15.30 -0.19
N LEU A 536 -19.04 14.11 -0.12
CA LEU A 536 -20.48 13.96 0.13
C LEU A 536 -20.89 14.46 1.52
N ALA A 537 -20.01 14.30 2.51
CA ALA A 537 -20.16 14.90 3.83
C ALA A 537 -19.94 16.44 3.82
N THR A 538 -19.47 17.00 2.71
CA THR A 538 -19.39 18.46 2.51
C THR A 538 -20.62 18.96 1.74
N ALA A 539 -21.15 20.11 2.12
CA ALA A 539 -22.21 20.78 1.37
C ALA A 539 -21.67 21.57 0.15
N THR A 540 -20.64 21.05 -0.53
CA THR A 540 -19.99 21.73 -1.65
C THR A 540 -20.95 21.90 -2.83
N THR A 541 -20.88 23.07 -3.46
CA THR A 541 -21.66 23.46 -4.64
C THR A 541 -20.81 23.55 -5.91
N ASP A 542 -19.50 23.29 -5.79
CA ASP A 542 -18.61 23.24 -6.94
C ASP A 542 -18.97 22.05 -7.85
N PRO A 543 -19.12 22.25 -9.18
CA PRO A 543 -19.64 21.22 -10.07
C PRO A 543 -18.71 20.00 -10.18
N VAL A 544 -17.39 20.16 -10.01
CA VAL A 544 -16.44 19.05 -10.08
C VAL A 544 -16.51 18.24 -8.78
N LEU A 545 -16.43 18.93 -7.63
CA LEU A 545 -16.48 18.25 -6.33
C LEU A 545 -17.86 17.66 -6.03
N ALA A 546 -18.96 18.31 -6.44
CA ALA A 546 -20.30 17.77 -6.30
C ALA A 546 -20.52 16.52 -7.18
N GLY A 547 -19.92 16.47 -8.37
CA GLY A 547 -19.88 15.26 -9.19
C GLY A 547 -19.16 14.11 -8.49
N ARG A 548 -17.97 14.39 -7.91
CA ARG A 548 -17.21 13.41 -7.11
C ARG A 548 -18.02 12.91 -5.92
N ALA A 549 -18.63 13.83 -5.17
CA ALA A 549 -19.49 13.52 -4.02
C ALA A 549 -20.65 12.58 -4.38
N ALA A 550 -21.24 12.72 -5.57
CA ALA A 550 -22.31 11.83 -6.01
C ALA A 550 -21.84 10.37 -6.17
N HIS A 551 -20.60 10.16 -6.63
CA HIS A 551 -20.02 8.82 -6.77
C HIS A 551 -19.53 8.21 -5.45
N GLU A 552 -19.26 9.03 -4.43
CA GLU A 552 -18.92 8.55 -3.09
C GLU A 552 -20.10 7.80 -2.43
N ALA A 553 -21.33 8.18 -2.77
CA ALA A 553 -22.54 7.63 -2.16
C ALA A 553 -22.62 6.11 -2.30
N ASP A 554 -22.30 5.56 -3.48
CA ASP A 554 -22.35 4.13 -3.75
C ASP A 554 -21.35 3.35 -2.86
N TRP A 555 -20.14 3.87 -2.72
CA TRP A 555 -19.08 3.26 -1.89
C TRP A 555 -19.35 3.40 -0.40
N ILE A 556 -19.88 4.54 0.05
CA ILE A 556 -20.30 4.73 1.44
C ILE A 556 -21.44 3.77 1.79
N ASP A 557 -22.41 3.62 0.89
CA ASP A 557 -23.50 2.66 1.02
C ASP A 557 -23.00 1.22 1.11
N GLU A 558 -22.04 0.85 0.25
CA GLU A 558 -21.43 -0.47 0.26
C GLU A 558 -20.79 -0.77 1.62
N VAL A 559 -19.93 0.12 2.12
CA VAL A 559 -19.28 -0.05 3.43
C VAL A 559 -20.31 -0.12 4.56
N THR A 560 -21.32 0.76 4.54
CA THR A 560 -22.34 0.83 5.60
C THR A 560 -23.22 -0.42 5.63
N LYS A 561 -23.52 -1.01 4.46
CA LYS A 561 -24.28 -2.27 4.36
C LYS A 561 -23.49 -3.46 4.91
N HIS A 562 -22.18 -3.48 4.71
CA HIS A 562 -21.31 -4.55 5.22
C HIS A 562 -21.02 -4.39 6.73
N HIS A 563 -21.01 -3.17 7.27
CA HIS A 563 -20.68 -2.88 8.68
C HIS A 563 -21.74 -2.04 9.42
N PRO A 564 -22.97 -2.57 9.59
CA PRO A 564 -24.07 -1.80 10.15
C PRO A 564 -23.79 -1.34 11.59
N GLY A 565 -23.82 -0.02 11.80
CA GLY A 565 -23.61 0.61 13.12
C GLY A 565 -22.14 0.71 13.57
N ARG A 566 -21.18 0.37 12.69
CA ARG A 566 -19.73 0.46 12.94
C ARG A 566 -19.00 1.25 11.85
N THR A 567 -19.73 2.11 11.15
CA THR A 567 -19.18 2.99 10.11
C THR A 567 -19.18 4.42 10.62
N SER A 568 -18.04 5.09 10.48
CA SER A 568 -17.86 6.51 10.74
C SER A 568 -17.51 7.24 9.44
N LEU A 569 -17.97 8.48 9.31
CA LEU A 569 -17.72 9.33 8.15
C LEU A 569 -17.08 10.65 8.59
N VAL A 570 -15.96 11.00 7.95
CA VAL A 570 -15.25 12.26 8.17
C VAL A 570 -15.26 13.06 6.87
N SER A 571 -15.75 14.30 6.95
CA SER A 571 -15.76 15.24 5.83
C SER A 571 -14.36 15.65 5.40
N TYR A 572 -14.22 16.00 4.12
CA TYR A 572 -13.01 16.63 3.64
C TYR A 572 -12.76 17.96 4.38
N HIS A 573 -11.61 18.06 5.04
CA HIS A 573 -11.09 19.27 5.69
C HIS A 573 -9.59 19.37 5.42
N SER A 574 -9.07 20.59 5.22
CA SER A 574 -7.61 20.77 5.21
C SER A 574 -7.04 20.45 6.59
N THR A 575 -5.85 19.86 6.60
CA THR A 575 -5.07 19.52 7.81
C THR A 575 -4.78 20.73 8.72
N ASN A 576 -5.07 21.95 8.28
CA ASN A 576 -4.93 23.19 9.07
C ASN A 576 -6.18 23.61 9.86
N SER A 577 -7.29 22.84 9.78
CA SER A 577 -8.61 23.27 10.25
C SER A 577 -9.18 22.48 11.44
N VAL A 578 -8.42 21.54 12.02
CA VAL A 578 -8.84 20.73 13.19
C VAL A 578 -8.27 21.27 14.50
#